data_AF-A0A3M1D3Z8-F1
#
_entry.id   AF-A0A3M1D3Z8-F1
#
_cell.length_a   1.000
_cell.length_b   1.000
_cell.length_c   1.000
_cell.angle_alpha   90.00
_cell.angle_beta   90.00
_cell.angle_gamma   90.00
#
_symmetry.space_group_name_H-M   'P 1'
#
loop_
_entity.id
_entity.type
_entity.pdbx_description
1 polymer ?
#
loop_
_entity_poly.entity_id
_entity_poly.type
_entity_poly.pdbx_seq_one_letter_code
_entity_poly.pdbx_strand_id
1 'polypeptide(L)'
;WSIDARGRFINNIVVENGWRDQWVCPCVGVWNYGDWAKWIFHNNIVWHNKAGDYEAIWDQVGINGNLSVDPMFIGGATDSTDLMSPLMPRFFLKPDSPARHAGDSTIYNLDGSVSDIGLSGGPVAARKALH
;
A
#
# COMPACT_ATOMS: atom_id res chain seq x y z
N TRP A 1 -18.00 15.85 -9.22
CA TRP A 1 -17.50 14.53 -9.66
C TRP A 1 -18.40 14.01 -10.77
N SER A 2 -17.84 13.35 -11.80
CA SER A 2 -18.62 12.74 -12.89
C SER A 2 -19.07 11.32 -12.50
N ILE A 3 -20.30 10.96 -12.87
CA ILE A 3 -20.84 9.60 -12.69
C ILE A 3 -20.12 8.55 -13.55
N ASP A 4 -19.37 9.00 -14.56
CA ASP A 4 -18.62 8.15 -15.48
C ASP A 4 -17.18 7.90 -15.04
N ALA A 5 -16.78 8.44 -13.88
CA ALA A 5 -15.43 8.24 -13.35
C ALA A 5 -15.15 6.75 -13.10
N ARG A 6 -13.97 6.31 -13.53
CA ARG A 6 -13.43 4.96 -13.33
C ARG A 6 -12.00 5.09 -12.85
N GLY A 7 -11.49 4.06 -12.19
CA GLY A 7 -10.10 4.07 -11.74
C GLY A 7 -9.52 2.68 -11.53
N ARG A 8 -8.20 2.65 -11.40
CA ARG A 8 -7.43 1.46 -11.06
C ARG A 8 -6.48 1.84 -9.93
N PHE A 9 -6.53 1.06 -8.86
CA PHE A 9 -5.70 1.21 -7.69
C PHE A 9 -5.16 -0.17 -7.35
N ILE A 10 -3.98 -0.46 -7.88
CA ILE A 10 -3.36 -1.78 -7.84
C ILE A 10 -1.94 -1.63 -7.29
N ASN A 11 -1.55 -2.52 -6.38
CA ASN A 11 -0.19 -2.60 -5.86
C ASN A 11 0.26 -1.35 -5.07
N ASN A 12 -0.63 -0.75 -4.28
CA ASN A 12 -0.34 0.44 -3.48
C ASN A 12 -0.18 0.12 -1.99
N ILE A 13 0.52 1.03 -1.30
CA ILE A 13 0.66 1.07 0.15
C ILE A 13 -0.06 2.32 0.65
N VAL A 14 -1.05 2.14 1.53
CA VAL A 14 -1.84 3.21 2.15
C VAL A 14 -1.84 2.99 3.67
N VAL A 15 -0.92 3.64 4.36
CA VAL A 15 -0.74 3.43 5.79
C VAL A 15 -0.58 4.74 6.53
N GLU A 16 -0.95 4.74 7.80
CA GLU A 16 -0.67 5.84 8.73
C GLU A 16 -1.21 7.21 8.27
N ASN A 17 -2.29 7.24 7.46
CA ASN A 17 -2.94 8.50 7.14
C ASN A 17 -3.52 9.14 8.41
N GLY A 18 -3.44 10.46 8.51
CA GLY A 18 -3.95 11.23 9.65
C GLY A 18 -2.92 11.94 10.52
N TRP A 19 -1.71 12.16 9.99
CA TRP A 19 -0.61 12.86 10.68
C TRP A 19 -0.81 14.38 10.84
N ARG A 20 -1.83 14.98 10.20
CA ARG A 20 -2.21 16.39 10.37
C ARG A 20 -3.63 16.53 10.87
N ASP A 21 -3.88 17.56 11.68
CA ASP A 21 -5.23 17.95 12.07
C ASP A 21 -6.02 18.41 10.84
N GLN A 22 -7.27 17.96 10.78
CA GLN A 22 -8.18 18.08 9.64
C GLN A 22 -8.60 19.53 9.36
N TRP A 23 -8.62 19.89 8.07
CA TRP A 23 -9.44 21.02 7.58
C TRP A 23 -10.20 20.73 6.28
N VAL A 24 -9.78 19.73 5.47
CA VAL A 24 -10.41 19.44 4.15
C VAL A 24 -10.56 17.93 3.84
N CYS A 25 -9.89 17.02 4.54
CA CYS A 25 -9.93 15.58 4.23
C CYS A 25 -9.98 14.69 5.49
N PRO A 26 -10.82 13.64 5.55
CA PRO A 26 -10.81 12.65 6.62
C PRO A 26 -9.46 11.94 6.73
N CYS A 27 -9.07 11.56 7.94
CA CYS A 27 -7.82 10.85 8.23
C CYS A 27 -7.91 9.33 7.93
N VAL A 28 -8.54 8.98 6.81
CA VAL A 28 -8.82 7.60 6.42
C VAL A 28 -7.83 7.11 5.37
N GLY A 29 -7.72 5.80 5.18
CA GLY A 29 -6.88 5.20 4.14
C GLY A 29 -7.41 5.54 2.74
N VAL A 30 -8.57 5.00 2.42
CA VAL A 30 -9.25 5.18 1.12
C VAL A 30 -10.65 5.72 1.34
N TRP A 31 -10.95 6.83 0.67
CA TRP A 31 -12.28 7.43 0.66
C TRP A 31 -12.79 7.57 -0.78
N ASN A 32 -13.99 7.05 -1.05
CA ASN A 32 -14.62 7.21 -2.35
C ASN A 32 -16.15 7.32 -2.20
N TYR A 33 -16.70 8.48 -2.55
CA TYR A 33 -18.15 8.75 -2.56
C TYR A 33 -18.81 8.49 -3.93
N GLY A 34 -18.06 7.93 -4.88
CA GLY A 34 -18.52 7.59 -6.23
C GLY A 34 -18.97 6.13 -6.35
N ASP A 35 -19.21 5.71 -7.59
CA ASP A 35 -19.61 4.34 -7.90
C ASP A 35 -18.40 3.39 -7.82
N TRP A 36 -18.24 2.74 -6.67
CA TRP A 36 -17.12 1.84 -6.38
C TRP A 36 -17.02 0.65 -7.35
N ALA A 37 -18.15 0.17 -7.90
CA ALA A 37 -18.14 -0.97 -8.81
C ALA A 37 -17.36 -0.71 -10.12
N LYS A 38 -17.03 0.56 -10.41
CA LYS A 38 -16.23 0.98 -11.56
C LYS A 38 -14.71 1.01 -11.29
N TRP A 39 -14.28 0.62 -10.10
CA TRP A 39 -12.88 0.63 -9.68
C TRP A 39 -12.29 -0.77 -9.67
N ILE A 40 -11.08 -0.90 -10.20
CA ILE A 40 -10.26 -2.10 -10.01
C ILE A 40 -9.37 -1.83 -8.80
N PHE A 41 -9.61 -2.55 -7.71
CA PHE A 41 -8.90 -2.38 -6.43
C PHE A 41 -8.28 -3.72 -5.98
N HIS A 42 -7.01 -3.93 -6.31
CA HIS A 42 -6.34 -5.24 -6.19
C HIS A 42 -4.96 -5.13 -5.53
N ASN A 43 -4.60 -6.13 -4.72
CA ASN A 43 -3.26 -6.28 -4.17
C ASN A 43 -2.72 -5.00 -3.50
N ASN A 44 -3.54 -4.30 -2.72
CA ASN A 44 -3.12 -3.12 -1.95
C ASN A 44 -2.96 -3.48 -0.47
N ILE A 45 -2.13 -2.72 0.24
CA ILE A 45 -2.12 -2.70 1.70
C ILE A 45 -2.80 -1.42 2.15
N VAL A 46 -3.85 -1.53 2.94
CA VAL A 46 -4.48 -0.40 3.62
C VAL A 46 -4.50 -0.72 5.11
N TRP A 47 -3.68 -0.04 5.90
CA TRP A 47 -3.44 -0.44 7.29
C TRP A 47 -3.15 0.74 8.22
N HIS A 48 -3.72 0.69 9.43
CA HIS A 48 -3.43 1.61 10.54
C HIS A 48 -3.63 3.10 10.19
N ASN A 49 -4.69 3.41 9.43
CA ASN A 49 -5.09 4.79 9.18
C ASN A 49 -5.94 5.32 10.34
N LYS A 50 -5.67 6.55 10.81
CA LYS A 50 -6.16 7.10 12.09
C LYS A 50 -7.67 7.10 12.25
N ALA A 51 -8.42 7.39 11.19
CA ALA A 51 -9.88 7.43 11.19
C ALA A 51 -10.53 6.20 10.55
N GLY A 52 -9.74 5.16 10.23
CA GLY A 52 -10.20 3.94 9.57
C GLY A 52 -9.57 3.75 8.18
N ASP A 53 -9.52 2.50 7.72
CA ASP A 53 -8.88 2.14 6.44
C ASP A 53 -9.77 2.47 5.23
N TYR A 54 -11.08 2.35 5.37
CA TYR A 54 -12.04 2.56 4.29
C TYR A 54 -13.21 3.45 4.75
N GLU A 55 -13.59 4.42 3.94
CA GLU A 55 -14.73 5.32 4.18
C GLU A 55 -15.60 5.44 2.94
N ALA A 56 -16.92 5.43 3.16
CA ALA A 56 -17.95 5.44 2.10
C ALA A 56 -17.88 4.30 1.06
N ILE A 57 -17.05 3.29 1.33
CA ILE A 57 -16.93 2.05 0.57
C ILE A 57 -16.92 0.86 1.53
N TRP A 58 -17.20 -0.34 1.00
CA TRP A 58 -17.13 -1.57 1.79
C TRP A 58 -15.67 -1.93 2.12
N ASP A 59 -15.50 -2.65 3.22
CA ASP A 59 -14.20 -3.19 3.63
C ASP A 59 -13.62 -4.09 2.53
N GLN A 60 -12.42 -3.79 2.05
CA GLN A 60 -11.75 -4.52 0.98
C GLN A 60 -10.83 -5.64 1.49
N VAL A 61 -10.67 -5.83 2.80
CA VAL A 61 -9.72 -6.80 3.37
C VAL A 61 -10.02 -8.22 2.89
N GLY A 62 -8.99 -8.89 2.38
CA GLY A 62 -9.08 -10.27 1.88
C GLY A 62 -9.75 -10.39 0.51
N ILE A 63 -10.28 -9.30 -0.05
CA ILE A 63 -10.92 -9.28 -1.36
C ILE A 63 -9.87 -8.85 -2.40
N ASN A 64 -9.76 -9.57 -3.52
CA ASN A 64 -8.83 -9.27 -4.61
C ASN A 64 -7.35 -9.09 -4.16
N GLY A 65 -6.92 -9.84 -3.16
CA GLY A 65 -5.54 -9.80 -2.64
C GLY A 65 -5.21 -8.57 -1.80
N ASN A 66 -6.19 -7.76 -1.40
CA ASN A 66 -5.94 -6.62 -0.50
C ASN A 66 -5.71 -7.08 0.94
N LEU A 67 -4.82 -6.38 1.64
CA LEU A 67 -4.38 -6.69 2.99
C LEU A 67 -4.62 -5.50 3.93
N SER A 68 -5.03 -5.78 5.17
CA SER A 68 -4.94 -4.85 6.31
C SER A 68 -4.21 -5.54 7.46
N VAL A 69 -2.89 -5.60 7.32
CA VAL A 69 -1.96 -6.16 8.30
C VAL A 69 -0.68 -5.34 8.29
N ASP A 70 0.09 -5.37 9.37
CA ASP A 70 1.38 -4.67 9.47
C ASP A 70 2.28 -5.11 8.29
N PRO A 71 2.64 -4.19 7.38
CA PRO A 71 3.49 -4.49 6.23
C PRO A 71 4.96 -4.73 6.61
N MET A 72 5.33 -4.50 7.87
CA MET A 72 6.67 -4.76 8.40
C MET A 72 7.75 -4.02 7.62
N PHE A 73 7.65 -2.70 7.52
CA PHE A 73 8.66 -1.91 6.83
C PHE A 73 10.00 -1.87 7.55
N ILE A 74 11.08 -1.86 6.78
CA ILE A 74 12.44 -1.58 7.26
C ILE A 74 12.46 -0.12 7.74
N GLY A 75 12.77 0.11 9.01
CA GLY A 75 12.76 1.44 9.63
C GLY A 75 11.39 1.94 10.11
N GLY A 76 10.33 1.12 10.00
CA GLY A 76 8.96 1.50 10.39
C GLY A 76 8.32 2.53 9.46
N ALA A 77 6.99 2.64 9.52
CA ALA A 77 6.25 3.62 8.71
C ALA A 77 6.44 5.07 9.22
N THR A 78 6.73 5.23 10.51
CA THR A 78 6.69 6.52 11.22
C THR A 78 7.97 6.89 11.96
N ASP A 79 9.04 6.09 11.91
CA ASP A 79 10.25 6.38 12.68
C ASP A 79 11.05 7.52 12.02
N SER A 80 10.61 8.74 12.32
CA SER A 80 11.18 10.00 11.83
C SER A 80 12.39 10.46 12.63
N THR A 81 12.95 9.64 13.53
CA THR A 81 14.19 10.00 14.23
C THR A 81 15.42 9.76 13.36
N ASP A 82 15.31 8.99 12.28
CA ASP A 82 16.39 8.78 11.31
C ASP A 82 16.28 9.70 10.08
N LEU A 83 16.09 11.00 10.33
CA LEU A 83 16.09 12.07 9.31
C LEU A 83 17.49 12.27 8.66
N MET A 84 18.48 11.49 9.06
CA MET A 84 19.88 11.63 8.65
C MET A 84 20.43 10.42 7.90
N SER A 85 19.62 9.40 7.57
CA SER A 85 20.04 8.35 6.64
C SER A 85 19.69 8.73 5.18
N PRO A 86 20.66 9.17 4.36
CA PRO A 86 20.44 9.51 2.95
C PRO A 86 20.26 8.29 2.04
N LEU A 87 20.12 7.07 2.59
CA LEU A 87 20.09 5.82 1.82
C LEU A 87 18.73 5.11 1.90
N MET A 88 17.71 5.72 1.28
CA MET A 88 16.52 5.08 0.69
C MET A 88 15.55 4.27 1.61
N PRO A 89 14.28 4.05 1.21
CA PRO A 89 13.08 4.56 1.86
C PRO A 89 12.36 3.58 2.82
N ARG A 90 11.58 4.18 3.72
CA ARG A 90 10.68 3.63 4.77
C ARG A 90 9.59 2.63 4.33
N PHE A 91 9.61 2.18 3.07
CA PHE A 91 8.57 1.32 2.51
C PHE A 91 9.12 0.01 1.90
N PHE A 92 10.39 -0.31 2.13
CA PHE A 92 10.89 -1.66 1.85
C PHE A 92 10.40 -2.67 2.90
N LEU A 93 10.04 -3.86 2.44
CA LEU A 93 9.50 -4.92 3.27
C LEU A 93 10.61 -5.75 3.95
N LYS A 94 10.45 -6.04 5.24
CA LYS A 94 11.27 -7.05 5.95
C LYS A 94 11.13 -8.45 5.33
N PRO A 95 12.09 -9.36 5.57
CA PRO A 95 12.08 -10.75 5.09
C PRO A 95 10.77 -11.53 5.30
N ASP A 96 10.14 -11.29 6.43
CA ASP A 96 8.97 -11.96 6.99
C ASP A 96 7.67 -11.18 6.79
N SER A 97 7.71 -10.08 6.04
CA SER A 97 6.54 -9.26 5.77
C SER A 97 5.42 -10.07 5.09
N PRO A 98 4.15 -9.94 5.53
CA PRO A 98 3.00 -10.57 4.87
C PRO A 98 2.74 -10.03 3.46
N ALA A 99 3.32 -8.88 3.12
CA ALA A 99 3.21 -8.26 1.80
C ALA A 99 4.21 -8.83 0.79
N ARG A 100 5.17 -9.63 1.25
CA ARG A 100 6.14 -10.29 0.37
C ARG A 100 5.47 -11.41 -0.41
N HIS A 101 5.70 -11.45 -1.71
CA HIS A 101 5.08 -12.40 -2.64
C HIS A 101 3.54 -12.43 -2.64
N ALA A 102 2.90 -11.36 -2.16
CA ALA A 102 1.43 -11.25 -2.04
C ALA A 102 0.79 -10.39 -3.15
N GLY A 103 1.58 -9.96 -4.13
CA GLY A 103 1.14 -9.14 -5.26
C GLY A 103 0.41 -9.95 -6.33
N ASP A 104 0.45 -9.45 -7.57
CA ASP A 104 -0.24 -10.11 -8.67
C ASP A 104 0.49 -11.42 -9.05
N SER A 105 -0.23 -12.54 -9.04
CA SER A 105 0.31 -13.88 -9.37
C SER A 105 0.89 -14.02 -10.78
N THR A 106 0.59 -13.07 -11.67
CA THR A 106 1.11 -13.05 -13.05
C THR A 106 2.36 -12.19 -13.20
N ILE A 107 2.73 -11.45 -12.15
CA ILE A 107 3.89 -10.58 -12.11
C ILE A 107 4.92 -11.21 -11.17
N TYR A 108 6.17 -11.27 -11.62
CA TYR A 108 7.24 -11.93 -10.89
C TYR A 108 8.34 -10.94 -10.50
N ASN A 109 8.95 -11.17 -9.35
CA ASN A 109 10.19 -10.53 -8.93
C ASN A 109 11.36 -11.09 -9.75
N LEU A 110 12.54 -10.45 -9.63
CA LEU A 110 13.75 -10.87 -10.34
C LEU A 110 14.24 -12.28 -9.95
N ASP A 111 13.88 -12.76 -8.77
CA ASP A 111 14.21 -14.11 -8.30
C ASP A 111 13.18 -15.17 -8.73
N GLY A 112 12.15 -14.78 -9.49
CA GLY A 112 11.10 -15.68 -9.98
C GLY A 112 9.96 -15.94 -8.98
N SER A 113 9.99 -15.35 -7.79
CA SER A 113 8.83 -15.36 -6.87
C SER A 113 7.69 -14.48 -7.40
N VAL A 114 6.46 -14.70 -6.91
CA VAL A 114 5.34 -13.78 -7.14
C VAL A 114 5.73 -12.38 -6.64
N SER A 115 5.24 -11.33 -7.30
CA SER A 115 5.58 -9.96 -6.93
C SER A 115 5.21 -9.64 -5.48
N ASP A 116 5.98 -8.76 -4.83
CA ASP A 116 5.56 -8.16 -3.56
C ASP A 116 4.40 -7.18 -3.77
N ILE A 117 3.67 -6.85 -2.70
CA ILE A 117 2.81 -5.67 -2.71
C ILE A 117 3.65 -4.41 -2.46
N GLY A 118 3.48 -3.40 -3.31
CA GLY A 118 4.08 -2.07 -3.15
C GLY A 118 5.42 -1.90 -3.86
N LEU A 119 6.33 -1.14 -3.24
CA LEU A 119 7.54 -0.60 -3.87
C LEU A 119 8.47 -1.67 -4.49
N SER A 120 8.55 -2.86 -3.89
CA SER A 120 9.39 -3.96 -4.37
C SER A 120 8.67 -4.94 -5.29
N GLY A 121 7.43 -4.67 -5.69
CA GLY A 121 6.65 -5.55 -6.55
C GLY A 121 6.99 -5.40 -8.04
N GLY A 122 7.49 -6.48 -8.66
CA GLY A 122 7.47 -6.67 -10.10
C GLY A 122 8.83 -6.67 -10.80
N PRO A 123 8.86 -6.88 -12.14
CA PRO A 123 10.07 -7.23 -12.87
C PRO A 123 11.13 -6.11 -12.94
N VAL A 124 10.74 -4.87 -12.65
CA VAL A 124 11.67 -3.70 -12.60
C VAL A 124 12.02 -3.29 -11.17
N ALA A 125 11.48 -3.97 -10.16
CA ALA A 125 11.80 -3.71 -8.76
C ALA A 125 13.17 -4.32 -8.41
N ALA A 126 14.23 -3.68 -8.88
CA ALA A 126 15.59 -4.08 -8.54
C ALA A 126 15.89 -3.72 -7.09
N ARG A 127 16.15 -4.72 -6.23
CA ARG A 127 17.00 -4.49 -5.06
C ARG A 127 18.40 -4.20 -5.61
N LYS A 128 18.88 -2.96 -5.48
CA LYS A 128 20.33 -2.76 -5.52
C LYS A 128 20.90 -3.59 -4.38
N ALA A 129 21.69 -4.60 -4.70
CA ALA A 129 22.52 -5.26 -3.71
C ALA A 129 23.39 -4.17 -3.06
N LEU A 130 23.22 -3.96 -1.76
CA LEU A 130 24.16 -3.16 -0.99
C LEU A 130 25.46 -3.96 -0.95
N HIS A 131 26.45 -3.51 -1.73
CA HIS A 131 27.84 -3.96 -1.65
C HIS A 131 28.57 -3.20 -0.55
#